data_AF-A0A6L8HTU2-F1
#
_entry.id   AF-A0A6L8HTU2-F1
#
_cell.length_a   1.000
_cell.length_b   1.000
_cell.length_c   1.000
_cell.angle_alpha   90.00
_cell.angle_beta   90.00
_cell.angle_gamma   90.00
#
_symmetry.space_group_name_H-M   'P 1'
#
loop_
_entity.id
_entity.type
_entity.pdbx_description
1 polymer ?
#
loop_
_entity_poly.entity_id
_entity_poly.type
_entity_poly.pdbx_seq_one_letter_code
_entity_poly.pdbx_strand_id
1 'polypeptide(L)'
;MLTDFPYHWVRAIGKGLRGAGPVSKSTFTAKITSKRQVTLPKGLCDRLGLREGDKVTFVEDEEGVHVEKDFDRESFEASLSEWRAYMKPRWKELGFEDMTSDEISREIRGPDPVDEIEQSTADA
;
A
#
# COMPACT_ATOMS: atom_id res chain seq x y z
N MET A 1 -35.55 -1.60 -10.09
CA MET A 1 -35.02 -0.46 -9.30
C MET A 1 -33.57 -0.79 -9.01
N LEU A 2 -32.66 -0.13 -9.74
CA LEU A 2 -31.23 -0.29 -9.59
C LEU A 2 -30.79 0.39 -8.30
N THR A 3 -30.14 -0.37 -7.41
CA THR A 3 -29.41 0.19 -6.27
C THR A 3 -28.13 0.82 -6.79
N ASP A 4 -28.11 2.13 -6.66
CA ASP A 4 -26.96 3.03 -6.68
C ASP A 4 -25.85 2.49 -5.78
N PHE A 5 -24.67 2.18 -6.33
CA PHE A 5 -23.48 1.83 -5.55
C PHE A 5 -22.39 2.88 -5.81
N PRO A 6 -22.03 3.70 -4.80
CA PRO A 6 -21.06 4.76 -4.94
C PRO A 6 -19.64 4.18 -4.83
N TYR A 7 -19.04 3.77 -5.94
CA TYR A 7 -17.62 3.39 -5.97
C TYR A 7 -16.73 4.60 -6.20
N HIS A 8 -16.73 5.49 -5.22
CA HIS A 8 -15.62 6.38 -5.00
C HIS A 8 -14.58 5.63 -4.14
N TRP A 9 -13.45 5.31 -4.78
CA TRP A 9 -12.13 5.04 -4.19
C TRP A 9 -11.82 3.58 -3.84
N VAL A 10 -11.25 2.86 -4.81
CA VAL A 10 -10.38 1.71 -4.52
C VAL A 10 -8.97 2.07 -5.01
N ARG A 11 -8.18 2.72 -4.16
CA ARG A 11 -6.72 2.76 -4.34
C ARG A 11 -6.21 1.34 -4.11
N ALA A 12 -5.59 0.73 -5.12
CA ALA A 12 -4.73 -0.43 -4.95
C ALA A 12 -3.56 -0.03 -4.04
N ILE A 13 -3.70 -0.24 -2.73
CA ILE A 13 -2.64 -0.05 -1.75
C ILE A 13 -1.84 -1.35 -1.68
N GLY A 14 -0.75 -1.41 -2.44
CA GLY A 14 0.38 -2.24 -2.06
C GLY A 14 0.83 -1.85 -0.65
N LYS A 15 0.81 -2.80 0.28
CA LYS A 15 1.13 -2.59 1.70
C LYS A 15 2.43 -1.79 1.89
N GLY A 16 2.34 -0.70 2.66
CA GLY A 16 3.49 -0.21 3.43
C GLY A 16 3.84 1.27 3.33
N LEU A 17 2.91 2.22 3.40
CA LEU A 17 3.24 3.61 3.74
C LEU A 17 2.18 4.22 4.66
N ARG A 18 2.60 4.55 5.89
CA ARG A 18 1.98 5.59 6.72
C ARG A 18 2.00 6.90 5.92
N GLY A 19 0.93 7.68 6.00
CA GLY A 19 0.83 8.98 5.33
C GLY A 19 0.25 8.92 3.92
N ALA A 20 -0.93 8.32 3.76
CA ALA A 20 -1.74 8.47 2.54
C ALA A 20 -2.30 9.90 2.42
N GLY A 21 -1.40 10.89 2.39
CA GLY A 21 -1.71 12.19 1.83
C GLY A 21 -2.09 12.07 0.36
N PRO A 22 -2.56 13.16 -0.26
CA PRO A 22 -2.78 13.19 -1.70
C PRO A 22 -1.49 12.75 -2.41
N VAL A 23 -1.54 11.66 -3.19
CA VAL A 23 -0.45 11.33 -4.10
C VAL A 23 -0.36 12.49 -5.08
N SER A 24 0.76 13.20 -5.10
CA SER A 24 1.01 14.23 -6.10
C SER A 24 0.88 13.60 -7.49
N LYS A 25 -0.05 14.11 -8.31
CA LYS A 25 -0.28 13.64 -9.68
C LYS A 25 1.06 13.54 -10.41
N SER A 26 1.47 12.32 -10.75
CA SER A 26 2.70 12.04 -11.47
C SER A 26 2.34 11.63 -12.89
N THR A 27 2.64 12.48 -13.87
CA THR A 27 2.35 12.20 -15.29
C THR A 27 3.57 11.57 -15.96
N PHE A 28 3.37 10.47 -16.68
CA PHE A 28 4.39 9.83 -17.52
C PHE A 28 3.87 9.74 -18.96
N THR A 29 4.77 9.83 -19.93
CA THR A 29 4.44 9.64 -21.35
C THR A 29 5.28 8.49 -21.90
N ALA A 30 4.64 7.58 -22.62
CA ALA A 30 5.28 6.46 -23.27
C ALA A 30 4.74 6.29 -24.70
N LYS A 31 5.57 5.77 -25.60
CA LYS A 31 5.19 5.52 -27.00
C LYS A 31 4.57 4.13 -27.11
N ILE A 32 3.45 4.05 -27.82
CA ILE A 32 2.86 2.77 -28.22
C ILE A 32 3.72 2.18 -29.35
N THR A 33 4.17 0.93 -29.18
CA THR A 33 4.96 0.22 -30.19
C THR A 33 4.07 -0.32 -31.32
N SER A 34 4.67 -0.82 -32.41
CA SER A 34 3.93 -1.46 -33.51
C SER A 34 3.10 -2.68 -33.09
N LYS A 35 3.49 -3.33 -31.99
CA LYS A 35 2.75 -4.45 -31.37
C LYS A 35 1.75 -4.00 -30.32
N ARG A 36 1.42 -2.70 -30.27
CA ARG A 36 0.50 -2.10 -29.28
C ARG A 36 0.96 -2.26 -27.82
N GLN A 37 2.24 -2.41 -27.59
CA GLN A 37 2.80 -2.47 -26.24
C GLN A 37 3.14 -1.06 -25.74
N VAL A 38 2.95 -0.83 -24.45
CA VAL A 38 3.42 0.37 -23.74
C VAL A 38 4.41 -0.07 -22.68
N THR A 39 5.59 0.55 -22.68
CA THR A 39 6.60 0.29 -21.65
C THR A 39 6.29 1.14 -20.42
N LEU A 40 6.10 0.49 -19.28
CA LEU A 40 5.92 1.17 -18.00
C LEU A 40 7.28 1.67 -17.47
N PRO A 41 7.40 2.96 -17.10
CA PRO A 41 8.63 3.47 -16.50
C PRO A 41 8.99 2.75 -15.21
N LYS A 42 10.28 2.49 -14.97
CA LYS A 42 10.77 1.80 -13.77
C LYS A 42 10.21 2.37 -12.47
N GLY A 43 10.22 3.69 -12.29
CA GLY A 43 9.70 4.34 -11.08
C GLY A 43 8.18 4.18 -10.89
N LEU A 44 7.42 3.92 -11.96
CA LEU A 44 6.02 3.55 -11.84
C LEU A 44 5.88 2.10 -11.35
N CYS A 45 6.65 1.17 -11.93
CA CYS A 45 6.67 -0.23 -11.51
C CYS A 45 7.09 -0.38 -10.05
N ASP A 46 8.16 0.30 -9.62
CA ASP A 46 8.68 0.21 -8.26
C ASP A 46 7.64 0.72 -7.24
N ARG A 47 6.93 1.80 -7.55
CA ARG A 47 5.87 2.36 -6.66
C ARG A 47 4.62 1.49 -6.61
N LEU A 48 4.23 0.87 -7.72
CA LEU A 48 3.07 -0.01 -7.77
C LEU A 48 3.42 -1.47 -7.38
N GLY A 49 4.69 -1.75 -7.09
CA GLY A 49 5.18 -3.09 -6.80
C GLY A 49 4.93 -4.07 -7.95
N LEU A 50 4.97 -3.60 -9.19
CA LEU A 50 4.79 -4.43 -10.39
C LEU A 50 6.10 -5.15 -10.72
N ARG A 51 5.99 -6.45 -10.99
CA ARG A 51 7.11 -7.32 -11.40
C ARG A 51 6.86 -7.90 -12.79
N GLU A 52 7.93 -8.40 -13.42
CA GLU A 52 7.79 -9.16 -14.65
C GLU A 52 6.87 -10.37 -14.44
N GLY A 53 5.90 -10.54 -15.34
CA GLY A 53 4.87 -11.58 -15.23
C GLY A 53 3.64 -11.20 -14.42
N ASP A 54 3.65 -10.07 -13.69
CA ASP A 54 2.44 -9.56 -13.05
C ASP A 54 1.37 -9.21 -14.10
N LYS A 55 0.13 -9.53 -13.78
CA LYS A 55 -1.02 -9.17 -14.61
C LYS A 55 -1.51 -7.77 -14.25
N VAL A 56 -2.08 -7.09 -15.24
CA VAL A 56 -2.75 -5.81 -15.06
C VAL A 56 -4.08 -5.83 -15.81
N THR A 57 -5.07 -5.16 -15.24
CA THR A 57 -6.39 -4.99 -15.82
C THR A 57 -6.52 -3.59 -16.39
N PHE A 58 -6.98 -3.48 -17.64
CA PHE A 58 -7.36 -2.21 -18.24
C PHE A 58 -8.83 -1.96 -17.99
N VAL A 59 -9.16 -0.83 -17.37
CA VAL A 59 -10.53 -0.40 -17.08
C VAL A 59 -10.80 0.85 -17.91
N GLU A 60 -11.89 0.85 -18.67
CA GLU A 60 -12.34 2.00 -19.45
C GLU A 60 -13.61 2.58 -18.79
N ASP A 61 -13.58 3.87 -18.45
CA ASP A 61 -14.69 4.61 -17.86
C ASP A 61 -14.78 6.04 -18.43
N GLU A 62 -15.64 6.88 -17.84
CA GLU A 62 -15.86 8.26 -18.29
C GLU A 62 -14.61 9.16 -18.15
N GLU A 63 -13.66 8.82 -17.27
CA GLU A 63 -12.41 9.56 -17.06
C GLU A 63 -11.29 9.08 -18.00
N GLY A 64 -11.48 7.93 -18.67
CA GLY A 64 -10.59 7.39 -19.68
C GLY A 64 -10.19 5.94 -19.40
N VAL A 65 -8.94 5.60 -19.73
CA VAL A 65 -8.40 4.24 -19.54
C VAL A 65 -7.46 4.22 -18.35
N HIS A 66 -7.77 3.38 -17.37
CA HIS A 66 -6.98 3.12 -16.17
C HIS A 66 -6.34 1.75 -16.24
N VAL A 67 -5.21 1.60 -15.56
CA VAL A 67 -4.49 0.34 -15.44
C VAL A 67 -4.37 0.00 -13.96
N GLU A 68 -4.94 -1.14 -13.59
CA GLU A 68 -4.92 -1.64 -12.22
C GLU A 68 -4.04 -2.89 -12.12
N LYS A 69 -3.34 -3.06 -11.01
CA LYS A 69 -2.64 -4.31 -10.75
C LYS A 69 -3.68 -5.41 -10.54
N ASP A 70 -3.63 -6.44 -11.37
CA ASP A 70 -4.47 -7.62 -11.20
C ASP A 70 -3.83 -8.50 -10.13
N PHE A 71 -4.46 -8.54 -8.96
CA PHE A 71 -4.09 -9.45 -7.89
C PHE A 71 -5.25 -10.38 -7.61
N ASP A 72 -4.93 -11.66 -7.46
CA ASP A 72 -5.92 -12.63 -7.04
C ASP A 72 -6.36 -12.32 -5.60
N ARG A 73 -7.56 -11.74 -5.51
CA ARG A 73 -8.16 -11.32 -4.25
C ARG A 73 -8.42 -12.49 -3.33
N GLU A 74 -8.80 -13.65 -3.86
CA GLU A 74 -9.06 -14.84 -3.04
C GLU A 74 -7.77 -15.34 -2.42
N SER A 75 -6.69 -15.45 -3.21
CA SER A 75 -5.36 -15.80 -2.71
C SER A 75 -4.83 -14.79 -1.69
N PHE A 76 -5.09 -13.48 -1.89
CA PHE A 76 -4.69 -12.44 -0.94
C PHE A 76 -5.47 -12.54 0.37
N GLU A 77 -6.79 -12.70 0.32
CA GLU A 77 -7.65 -12.82 1.49
C GLU A 77 -7.33 -14.10 2.28
N ALA A 78 -7.08 -15.21 1.58
CA ALA A 78 -6.59 -16.45 2.18
C ALA A 78 -5.26 -16.23 2.92
N SER A 79 -4.25 -15.67 2.24
CA SER A 79 -2.94 -15.37 2.84
C SER A 79 -3.05 -14.42 4.05
N LEU A 80 -3.94 -13.44 3.96
CA LEU A 80 -4.19 -12.49 5.05
C LEU A 80 -4.87 -13.17 6.23
N SER A 81 -5.80 -14.10 5.98
CA SER A 81 -6.50 -14.87 7.02
C SER A 81 -5.54 -15.81 7.76
N GLU A 82 -4.65 -16.50 7.05
CA GLU A 82 -3.61 -17.36 7.61
C GLU A 82 -2.64 -16.55 8.47
N TRP A 83 -2.16 -15.43 7.94
CA TRP A 83 -1.28 -14.53 8.69
C TRP A 83 -1.96 -13.98 9.95
N ARG A 84 -3.24 -13.60 9.89
CA ARG A 84 -4.01 -13.16 11.07
C ARG A 84 -4.15 -14.28 12.09
N ALA A 85 -4.45 -15.50 11.67
CA ALA A 85 -4.56 -16.65 12.56
C ALA A 85 -3.23 -16.96 13.26
N TYR A 86 -2.11 -16.87 12.53
CA TYR A 86 -0.77 -17.00 13.08
C TYR A 86 -0.41 -15.87 14.06
N MET A 87 -0.73 -14.62 13.70
CA MET A 87 -0.32 -13.44 14.49
C MET A 87 -1.18 -13.20 15.71
N LYS A 88 -2.47 -13.57 15.70
CA LYS A 88 -3.40 -13.30 16.81
C LYS A 88 -2.92 -13.83 18.17
N PRO A 89 -2.47 -15.09 18.33
CA PRO A 89 -1.94 -15.54 19.62
C PRO A 89 -0.64 -14.82 19.99
N ARG A 90 0.20 -14.52 18.99
CA ARG A 90 1.49 -13.85 19.17
C ARG A 90 1.34 -12.39 19.61
N TRP A 91 0.28 -11.70 19.19
CA TRP A 91 -0.04 -10.33 19.62
C TRP A 91 -0.35 -10.25 21.11
N LYS A 92 -1.06 -11.25 21.63
CA LYS A 92 -1.34 -11.38 23.05
C LYS A 92 -0.07 -11.66 23.86
N GLU A 93 0.78 -12.57 23.37
CA GLU A 93 2.06 -12.90 24.01
C GLU A 93 3.02 -11.71 24.07
N LEU A 94 3.00 -10.86 23.04
CA LEU A 94 3.82 -9.65 22.96
C LEU A 94 3.23 -8.45 23.72
N GLY A 95 2.04 -8.58 24.33
CA GLY A 95 1.38 -7.51 25.06
C GLY A 95 0.85 -6.37 24.18
N PHE A 96 0.68 -6.60 22.88
CA PHE A 96 0.27 -5.57 21.92
C PHE A 96 -1.25 -5.41 21.78
N GLU A 97 -2.06 -6.21 22.48
CA GLU A 97 -3.54 -6.18 22.36
C GLU A 97 -4.14 -4.80 22.69
N ASP A 98 -3.57 -4.10 23.67
CA ASP A 98 -4.07 -2.80 24.15
C ASP A 98 -3.24 -1.61 23.64
N MET A 99 -2.28 -1.84 22.75
CA MET A 99 -1.41 -0.80 22.20
C MET A 99 -1.95 -0.28 20.87
N THR A 100 -1.82 1.03 20.67
CA THR A 100 -2.07 1.64 19.37
C THR A 100 -0.98 1.26 18.37
N SER A 101 -1.29 1.36 17.07
CA SER A 101 -0.33 1.03 16.01
C SER A 101 0.98 1.83 16.11
N ASP A 102 0.94 3.05 16.63
CA ASP A 102 2.11 3.90 16.78
C ASP A 102 2.94 3.51 18.00
N GLU A 103 2.31 3.14 19.11
CA GLU A 103 3.00 2.59 20.29
C GLU A 103 3.71 1.27 19.96
N ILE A 104 3.03 0.35 19.27
CA ILE A 104 3.62 -0.92 18.82
C ILE A 104 4.82 -0.65 17.91
N SER A 105 4.71 0.34 17.02
CA SER A 105 5.80 0.70 16.12
C SER A 105 7.01 1.24 16.85
N ARG A 106 6.81 2.08 17.88
CA ARG A 106 7.87 2.63 18.72
C ARG A 106 8.55 1.53 19.53
N GLU A 107 7.79 0.59 20.07
CA GLU A 107 8.33 -0.55 20.82
C GLU A 107 9.18 -1.47 19.94
N ILE A 108 8.68 -1.87 18.77
CA ILE A 108 9.41 -2.80 17.87
C ILE A 108 10.63 -2.14 17.24
N ARG A 109 10.54 -0.85 16.88
CA ARG A 109 11.60 -0.12 16.18
C ARG A 109 12.64 0.45 17.14
N GLY A 110 12.27 0.73 18.39
CA GLY A 110 13.03 1.58 19.31
C GLY A 110 12.67 3.08 19.17
N PRO A 111 13.18 3.93 20.08
CA PRO A 111 12.96 5.38 20.04
C PRO A 111 13.48 5.97 18.72
N ASP A 112 12.77 6.98 18.21
CA ASP A 112 13.19 7.68 17.01
C ASP A 112 14.40 8.55 17.38
N PRO A 113 15.52 8.57 16.61
CA PRO A 113 16.72 9.35 16.94
C PRO A 113 16.48 10.86 17.14
N VAL A 114 15.32 11.38 16.73
CA VAL A 114 14.89 12.76 17.01
C VAL A 114 14.46 12.98 18.47
N ASP A 115 13.96 11.95 19.16
CA ASP A 115 13.49 12.04 20.54
C ASP A 115 14.67 12.14 21.54
N GLU A 116 15.87 11.65 21.17
CA GLU A 116 17.10 11.74 21.99
C GLU A 116 17.67 13.18 22.06
N ILE A 117 17.41 14.01 21.04
CA ILE A 117 17.93 15.37 20.96
C ILE A 117 17.17 16.32 21.90
N GLU A 118 15.86 16.12 22.08
CA GLU A 118 15.04 16.92 22.99
C GLU A 118 15.35 16.61 24.47
N GLN A 119 15.69 15.37 24.81
CA GLN A 119 16.07 15.01 26.18
C GLN A 119 17.44 15.57 26.59
N SER A 120 18.40 15.67 25.65
CA SER A 120 19.70 16.28 25.91
C SER A 120 19.68 17.80 26.08
N THR A 121 18.63 18.48 25.64
CA THR A 121 18.51 19.96 25.73
C THR A 121 17.64 20.43 26.90
N ALA A 122 16.92 19.52 27.56
CA ALA A 122 16.13 19.79 28.75
C ALA A 122 16.94 19.69 30.06
N ASP A 123 18.10 19.02 30.04
CA ASP A 123 19.00 18.84 31.20
C ASP A 123 20.23 19.78 31.20
N ALA A 124 20.23 20.85 30.38
CA ALA A 124 21.32 21.83 30.25
C ALA A 124 20.98 23.22 30.79
#